data_AF-A0A1A6DTK2-F1
#
_entry.id   AF-A0A1A6DTK2-F1
#
_cell.length_a   1.000
_cell.length_b   1.000
_cell.length_c   1.000
_cell.angle_alpha   90.00
_cell.angle_beta   90.00
_cell.angle_gamma   90.00
#
_symmetry.space_group_name_H-M   'P 1'
#
loop_
_entity.id
_entity.type
_entity.pdbx_description
1 polymer ?
#
loop_
_entity_poly.entity_id
_entity_poly.type
_entity_poly.pdbx_seq_one_letter_code
_entity_poly.pdbx_strand_id
1 'polypeptide(L)'
;MTDAASEAPKPDGKGDIYQRLGEITRELHEALKALGYMPALKDAVGELPDARSRLEYIARLTGEAAEKVLNRVDEAKAEQHTVIDSSRQLVETIGAVPGLKWAMPELLEWSHKIQAAAERTDHHLTEIMMAQDFHDLTGQVIKKVVALAGTLEQQLLQLLIETAPPAAPAEASGSTASNEPRRPELSGPVVNPEGRTDVVTSQAQVDDLLASLGF
;
A
#
# COMPACT_ATOMS: atom_id res chain seq x y z
N MET A 1 -34.19 64.32 45.92
CA MET A 1 -34.38 64.36 44.45
C MET A 1 -33.14 65.05 43.94
N THR A 2 -32.15 64.39 43.35
CA THR A 2 -32.09 63.49 42.18
C THR A 2 -30.59 63.10 42.09
N ASP A 3 -30.08 62.05 41.47
CA ASP A 3 -30.55 60.86 40.76
C ASP A 3 -29.27 60.03 40.56
N ALA A 4 -29.35 58.72 40.71
CA ALA A 4 -28.22 57.81 40.61
C ALA A 4 -28.07 57.35 39.16
N ALA A 5 -27.07 57.88 38.44
CA ALA A 5 -26.73 57.37 37.12
C ALA A 5 -25.89 56.08 37.25
N SER A 6 -26.57 54.95 37.07
CA SER A 6 -25.97 53.62 36.91
C SER A 6 -25.40 53.50 35.49
N GLU A 7 -24.08 53.36 35.38
CA GLU A 7 -23.39 53.15 34.11
C GLU A 7 -23.44 51.65 33.74
N ALA A 8 -24.11 51.33 32.63
CA ALA A 8 -24.25 49.96 32.13
C ALA A 8 -22.93 49.45 31.51
N PRO A 9 -22.56 48.17 31.71
CA PRO A 9 -21.30 47.64 31.21
C PRO A 9 -21.36 47.50 29.67
N LYS A 10 -20.29 47.95 29.00
CA LYS A 10 -20.13 47.79 27.55
C LYS A 10 -19.92 46.31 27.20
N PRO A 11 -20.58 45.79 26.15
CA PRO A 11 -20.41 44.41 25.74
C PRO A 11 -19.03 44.19 25.14
N ASP A 12 -18.30 43.21 25.68
CA ASP A 12 -17.00 42.77 25.17
C ASP A 12 -17.18 42.11 23.80
N GLY A 13 -16.93 42.86 22.72
CA GLY A 13 -17.11 42.41 21.33
C GLY A 13 -16.30 41.17 20.92
N LYS A 14 -15.33 40.74 21.73
CA LYS A 14 -14.66 39.44 21.54
C LYS A 14 -15.55 38.28 22.00
N GLY A 15 -16.25 38.42 23.13
CA GLY A 15 -17.16 37.40 23.65
C GLY A 15 -18.32 37.12 22.69
N ASP A 16 -18.86 38.16 22.06
CA ASP A 16 -19.94 38.05 21.08
C ASP A 16 -19.51 37.26 19.82
N ILE A 17 -18.27 37.44 19.34
CA ILE A 17 -17.73 36.68 18.20
C ILE A 17 -17.54 35.21 18.55
N TYR A 18 -17.00 34.88 19.74
CA TYR A 18 -16.86 33.49 20.18
C TYR A 18 -18.21 32.81 20.38
N GLN A 19 -19.21 33.55 20.88
CA GLN A 19 -20.57 33.05 21.06
C GLN A 19 -21.25 32.75 19.72
N ARG A 20 -21.11 33.66 18.74
CA ARG A 20 -21.60 33.45 17.38
C ARG A 20 -20.92 32.28 16.66
N LEU A 21 -19.61 32.13 16.86
CA LEU A 21 -18.85 31.00 16.30
C LEU A 21 -19.28 29.66 16.93
N GLY A 22 -19.62 29.67 18.22
CA GLY A 22 -20.19 28.53 18.92
C GLY A 22 -21.61 28.18 18.46
N GLU A 23 -22.43 29.18 18.13
CA GLU A 23 -23.76 28.96 17.55
C GLU A 23 -23.66 28.33 16.16
N ILE A 24 -22.78 28.83 15.29
CA ILE A 24 -22.58 28.32 13.93
C ILE A 24 -22.06 26.88 13.93
N THR A 25 -21.09 26.55 14.79
CA THR A 25 -20.57 25.18 14.92
C THR A 25 -21.63 24.22 15.45
N ARG A 26 -22.50 24.68 16.37
CA ARG A 26 -23.62 23.90 16.88
C ARG A 26 -24.72 23.69 15.83
N GLU A 27 -25.03 24.70 15.03
CA GLU A 27 -25.97 24.59 13.90
C GLU A 27 -25.44 23.62 12.83
N LEU A 28 -24.14 23.69 12.51
CA LEU A 28 -23.47 22.75 11.61
C LEU A 28 -23.52 21.32 12.16
N HIS A 29 -23.28 21.12 13.45
CA HIS A 29 -23.37 19.82 14.10
C HIS A 29 -24.79 19.24 14.04
N GLU A 30 -25.80 20.03 14.39
CA GLU A 30 -27.21 19.60 14.29
C GLU A 30 -27.61 19.32 12.84
N ALA A 31 -27.12 20.07 11.86
CA ALA A 31 -27.35 19.79 10.45
C ALA A 31 -26.69 18.48 9.98
N LEU A 32 -25.43 18.22 10.34
CA LEU A 32 -24.73 16.97 10.01
C LEU A 32 -25.36 15.74 10.69
N LYS A 33 -25.87 15.92 11.91
CA LYS A 33 -26.62 14.91 12.65
C LYS A 33 -28.00 14.66 12.04
N ALA A 34 -28.72 15.72 11.65
CA ALA A 34 -30.02 15.64 10.98
C ALA A 34 -29.93 14.97 9.60
N LEU A 35 -28.80 15.13 8.90
CA LEU A 35 -28.52 14.44 7.64
C LEU A 35 -28.06 12.98 7.83
N GLY A 36 -27.81 12.53 9.06
CA GLY A 36 -27.49 11.13 9.36
C GLY A 36 -26.07 10.67 9.00
N TYR A 37 -25.16 11.59 8.63
CA TYR A 37 -23.81 11.23 8.17
C TYR A 37 -22.77 11.10 9.29
N MET A 38 -23.08 11.53 10.52
CA MET A 38 -22.15 11.48 11.65
C MET A 38 -21.61 10.06 11.96
N PRO A 39 -22.43 8.98 11.92
CA PRO A 39 -21.94 7.61 12.06
C PRO A 39 -21.03 7.18 10.91
N ALA A 40 -21.43 7.45 9.66
CA ALA A 40 -20.64 7.13 8.47
C ALA A 40 -19.28 7.86 8.44
N LEU A 41 -19.23 9.08 8.99
CA LEU A 41 -18.00 9.85 9.14
C LEU A 41 -17.04 9.21 10.16
N LYS A 42 -17.57 8.78 11.31
CA LYS A 42 -16.79 8.06 12.33
C LYS A 42 -16.26 6.74 11.81
N ASP A 43 -17.09 5.98 11.10
CA ASP A 43 -16.71 4.71 10.47
C ASP A 43 -15.58 4.93 9.45
N ALA A 44 -15.71 5.93 8.57
CA ALA A 44 -14.68 6.27 7.59
C ALA A 44 -13.36 6.70 8.22
N VAL A 45 -13.39 7.50 9.30
CA VAL A 45 -12.19 7.87 10.07
C VAL A 45 -11.52 6.65 10.70
N GLY A 46 -12.29 5.63 11.09
CA GLY A 46 -11.77 4.37 11.62
C GLY A 46 -11.13 3.46 10.57
N GLU A 47 -11.68 3.42 9.34
CA GLU A 47 -11.23 2.52 8.28
C GLU A 47 -10.10 3.09 7.41
N LEU A 48 -10.02 4.42 7.24
CA LEU A 48 -8.99 5.08 6.42
C LEU A 48 -7.54 4.75 6.83
N PRO A 49 -7.16 4.69 8.13
CA PRO A 49 -5.81 4.34 8.55
C PRO A 49 -5.40 2.91 8.14
N ASP A 50 -6.32 1.94 8.24
CA ASP A 50 -6.07 0.55 7.82
C ASP A 50 -5.91 0.47 6.30
N ALA A 51 -6.80 1.11 5.54
CA ALA A 51 -6.71 1.17 4.09
C ALA A 51 -5.38 1.80 3.63
N ARG A 52 -4.94 2.89 4.27
CA ARG A 52 -3.64 3.53 4.00
C ARG A 52 -2.47 2.58 4.28
N SER A 53 -2.48 1.92 5.43
CA SER A 53 -1.44 0.96 5.83
C SER A 53 -1.34 -0.21 4.85
N ARG A 54 -2.47 -0.73 4.35
CA ARG A 54 -2.50 -1.78 3.33
C ARG A 54 -1.96 -1.30 1.99
N LEU A 55 -2.28 -0.08 1.56
CA LEU A 55 -1.75 0.50 0.32
C LEU A 55 -0.24 0.73 0.42
N GLU A 56 0.27 1.20 1.55
CA GLU A 56 1.71 1.33 1.82
C GLU A 56 2.40 -0.04 1.77
N TYR A 57 1.80 -1.06 2.39
CA TYR A 57 2.31 -2.43 2.37
C TYR A 57 2.36 -3.00 0.94
N ILE A 58 1.29 -2.83 0.15
CA ILE A 58 1.23 -3.25 -1.26
C ILE A 58 2.29 -2.52 -2.07
N ALA A 59 2.44 -1.21 -1.91
CA ALA A 59 3.47 -0.44 -2.61
C ALA A 59 4.88 -0.95 -2.32
N ARG A 60 5.19 -1.23 -1.04
CA ARG A 60 6.48 -1.76 -0.63
C ARG A 60 6.72 -3.16 -1.21
N LEU A 61 5.79 -4.09 -1.02
CA LEU A 61 5.94 -5.48 -1.45
C LEU A 61 6.06 -5.60 -2.98
N THR A 62 5.29 -4.80 -3.72
CA THR A 62 5.39 -4.75 -5.18
C THR A 62 6.72 -4.15 -5.64
N GLY A 63 7.24 -3.14 -4.93
CA GLY A 63 8.58 -2.58 -5.12
C GLY A 63 9.69 -3.62 -4.96
N GLU A 64 9.71 -4.31 -3.83
CA GLU A 64 10.69 -5.35 -3.54
C GLU A 64 10.64 -6.49 -4.56
N ALA A 65 9.43 -6.88 -4.99
CA ALA A 65 9.26 -7.90 -6.02
C ALA A 65 9.81 -7.44 -7.38
N ALA A 66 9.54 -6.20 -7.79
CA ALA A 66 10.04 -5.65 -9.05
C ALA A 66 11.57 -5.57 -9.07
N GLU A 67 12.17 -5.06 -7.99
CA GLU A 67 13.63 -5.00 -7.83
C GLU A 67 14.26 -6.40 -7.88
N LYS A 68 13.65 -7.37 -7.19
CA LYS A 68 14.09 -8.77 -7.24
C LYS A 68 14.04 -9.33 -8.66
N VAL A 69 13.00 -9.05 -9.44
CA VAL A 69 12.92 -9.51 -10.84
C VAL A 69 14.01 -8.86 -11.68
N LEU A 70 14.24 -7.55 -11.56
CA LEU A 70 15.29 -6.85 -12.30
C LEU A 70 16.68 -7.43 -12.01
N ASN A 71 17.00 -7.68 -10.74
CA ASN A 71 18.26 -8.32 -10.37
C ASN A 71 18.41 -9.71 -11.01
N ARG A 72 17.33 -10.51 -11.06
CA ARG A 72 17.36 -11.81 -11.73
C ARG A 72 17.49 -11.72 -13.24
N VAL A 73 16.89 -10.69 -13.85
CA VAL A 73 17.05 -10.40 -15.28
C VAL A 73 18.51 -10.07 -15.58
N ASP A 74 19.15 -9.21 -14.78
CA ASP A 74 20.56 -8.85 -14.95
C ASP A 74 21.50 -10.07 -14.81
N GLU A 75 21.30 -10.89 -13.77
CA GLU A 75 22.02 -12.15 -13.59
C GLU A 75 21.86 -13.07 -14.81
N ALA A 76 20.62 -13.26 -15.27
CA ALA A 76 20.34 -14.11 -16.42
C ALA A 76 20.96 -13.57 -17.72
N LYS A 77 20.98 -12.25 -17.94
CA LYS A 77 21.66 -11.65 -19.10
C LYS A 77 23.17 -11.90 -19.06
N ALA A 78 23.80 -11.76 -17.89
CA ALA A 78 25.22 -12.06 -17.72
C ALA A 78 25.55 -13.54 -18.03
N GLU A 79 24.69 -14.47 -17.61
CA GLU A 79 24.79 -15.88 -17.97
C GLU A 79 24.63 -16.10 -19.49
N GLN A 80 23.65 -15.45 -20.13
CA GLN A 80 23.46 -15.56 -21.60
C GLN A 80 24.67 -15.03 -22.38
N HIS A 81 25.28 -13.93 -21.95
CA HIS A 81 26.53 -13.44 -22.55
C HIS A 81 27.64 -14.49 -22.47
N THR A 82 27.79 -15.15 -21.32
CA THR A 82 28.78 -16.22 -21.14
C THR A 82 28.51 -17.41 -22.08
N VAL A 83 27.24 -17.76 -22.30
CA VAL A 83 26.83 -18.81 -23.25
C VAL A 83 27.18 -18.41 -24.69
N ILE A 84 26.91 -17.15 -25.08
CA ILE A 84 27.25 -16.63 -26.41
C ILE A 84 28.75 -16.69 -26.65
N ASP A 85 29.55 -16.21 -25.70
CA ASP A 85 31.01 -16.18 -25.82
C ASP A 85 31.60 -17.61 -25.87
N SER A 86 31.10 -18.51 -25.02
CA SER A 86 31.49 -19.92 -25.05
C SER A 86 31.13 -20.60 -26.37
N SER A 87 29.95 -20.28 -26.93
CA SER A 87 29.54 -20.80 -28.23
C SER A 87 30.43 -20.28 -29.36
N ARG A 88 30.81 -19.00 -29.34
CA ARG A 88 31.76 -18.43 -30.31
C ARG A 88 33.12 -19.11 -30.23
N GLN A 89 33.65 -19.31 -29.02
CA GLN A 89 34.89 -20.03 -28.81
C GLN A 89 34.81 -21.48 -29.32
N LEU A 90 33.66 -22.14 -29.16
CA LEU A 90 33.42 -23.48 -29.69
C LEU A 90 33.48 -23.50 -31.23
N VAL A 91 32.85 -22.53 -31.91
CA VAL A 91 32.94 -22.39 -33.38
C VAL A 91 34.39 -22.23 -33.83
N GLU A 92 35.14 -21.34 -33.18
CA GLU A 92 36.56 -21.11 -33.48
C GLU A 92 37.40 -22.37 -33.28
N THR A 93 37.19 -23.07 -32.16
CA THR A 93 37.90 -24.31 -31.83
C THR A 93 37.61 -25.40 -32.87
N ILE A 94 36.36 -25.58 -33.27
CA ILE A 94 35.98 -26.54 -34.32
C ILE A 94 36.64 -26.17 -35.65
N GLY A 95 36.65 -24.87 -35.99
CA GLY A 95 37.27 -24.36 -37.21
C GLY A 95 38.79 -24.52 -37.26
N ALA A 96 39.46 -24.51 -36.11
CA ALA A 96 40.90 -24.69 -35.99
C ALA A 96 41.35 -26.15 -36.16
N VAL A 97 40.46 -27.13 -35.98
CA VAL A 97 40.79 -28.55 -36.15
C VAL A 97 40.63 -28.96 -37.63
N PRO A 98 41.72 -29.34 -38.33
CA PRO A 98 41.63 -29.75 -39.72
C PRO A 98 40.72 -30.96 -39.89
N GLY A 99 39.83 -30.93 -40.89
CA GLY A 99 38.94 -32.05 -41.19
C GLY A 99 37.64 -32.07 -40.35
N LEU A 100 37.65 -31.54 -39.12
CA LEU A 100 36.56 -31.73 -38.16
C LEU A 100 35.23 -31.12 -38.62
N LYS A 101 35.27 -29.91 -39.18
CA LYS A 101 34.08 -29.24 -39.73
C LYS A 101 33.36 -30.07 -40.81
N TRP A 102 34.09 -30.84 -41.60
CA TRP A 102 33.50 -31.70 -42.64
C TRP A 102 33.10 -33.07 -42.11
N ALA A 103 33.79 -33.57 -41.09
CA ALA A 103 33.48 -34.83 -40.44
C ALA A 103 32.24 -34.73 -39.53
N MET A 104 32.00 -33.57 -38.92
CA MET A 104 30.92 -33.32 -37.97
C MET A 104 30.29 -31.93 -38.17
N PRO A 105 29.61 -31.68 -39.31
CA PRO A 105 28.99 -30.38 -39.60
C PRO A 105 27.92 -29.97 -38.58
N GLU A 106 27.29 -30.95 -37.92
CA GLU A 106 26.23 -30.74 -36.92
C GLU A 106 26.72 -29.95 -35.70
N LEU A 107 28.01 -30.05 -35.35
CA LEU A 107 28.57 -29.31 -34.20
C LEU A 107 28.50 -27.80 -34.41
N LEU A 108 28.78 -27.34 -35.64
CA LEU A 108 28.66 -25.92 -35.99
C LEU A 108 27.19 -25.48 -36.04
N GLU A 109 26.32 -26.34 -36.57
CA GLU A 109 24.89 -26.07 -36.60
C GLU A 109 24.32 -25.91 -35.19
N TRP A 110 24.65 -26.82 -34.27
CA TRP A 110 24.21 -26.75 -32.88
C TRP A 110 24.77 -25.51 -32.17
N SER A 111 26.04 -25.18 -32.38
CA SER A 111 26.65 -23.98 -31.81
C SER A 111 25.96 -22.69 -32.29
N HIS A 112 25.64 -22.58 -33.59
CA HIS A 112 24.87 -21.45 -34.10
C HIS A 112 23.43 -21.42 -33.55
N LYS A 113 22.77 -22.58 -33.41
CA LYS A 113 21.42 -22.67 -32.79
C LYS A 113 21.44 -22.20 -31.34
N ILE A 114 22.45 -22.60 -30.56
CA ILE A 114 22.65 -22.18 -29.18
C ILE A 114 22.85 -20.66 -29.13
N GLN A 115 23.73 -20.11 -29.97
CA GLN A 115 23.98 -18.67 -30.01
C GLN A 115 22.70 -17.88 -30.35
N ALA A 116 21.97 -18.30 -31.38
CA ALA A 116 20.72 -17.64 -31.78
C ALA A 116 19.63 -17.74 -30.70
N ALA A 117 19.58 -18.85 -29.94
CA ALA A 117 18.65 -19.00 -28.82
C ALA A 117 19.03 -18.12 -27.63
N ALA A 118 20.31 -18.01 -27.31
CA ALA A 118 20.83 -17.12 -26.26
C ALA A 118 20.54 -15.65 -26.60
N GLU A 119 20.78 -15.22 -27.85
CA GLU A 119 20.48 -13.86 -28.32
C GLU A 119 18.97 -13.54 -28.25
N ARG A 120 18.10 -14.48 -28.65
CA ARG A 120 16.65 -14.30 -28.48
C ARG A 120 16.23 -14.20 -27.01
N THR A 121 16.83 -15.01 -26.15
CA THR A 121 16.56 -14.98 -24.71
C THR A 121 17.00 -13.65 -24.11
N ASP A 122 18.18 -13.16 -24.49
CA ASP A 122 18.67 -11.84 -24.08
C ASP A 122 17.73 -10.70 -24.50
N HIS A 123 17.15 -10.79 -25.70
CA HIS A 123 16.13 -9.86 -26.16
C HIS A 123 14.88 -9.87 -25.27
N HIS A 124 14.31 -11.06 -24.99
CA HIS A 124 13.15 -11.17 -24.09
C HIS A 124 13.45 -10.64 -22.67
N LEU A 125 14.64 -10.91 -22.14
CA LEU A 125 15.07 -10.36 -20.86
C LEU A 125 15.12 -8.82 -20.87
N THR A 126 15.54 -8.23 -21.99
CA THR A 126 15.51 -6.77 -22.20
C THR A 126 14.09 -6.23 -22.26
N GLU A 127 13.18 -6.91 -22.98
CA GLU A 127 11.76 -6.55 -23.03
C GLU A 127 11.11 -6.60 -21.65
N ILE A 128 11.42 -7.63 -20.84
CA ILE A 128 10.95 -7.74 -19.45
C ILE A 128 11.44 -6.53 -18.65
N MET A 129 12.74 -6.24 -18.69
CA MET A 129 13.36 -5.11 -17.98
C MET A 129 12.70 -3.77 -18.34
N MET A 130 12.42 -3.52 -19.62
CA MET A 130 11.74 -2.30 -20.07
C MET A 130 10.26 -2.26 -19.66
N ALA A 131 9.57 -3.40 -19.66
CA ALA A 131 8.18 -3.47 -19.23
C ALA A 131 8.00 -3.16 -17.73
N GLN A 132 9.06 -3.28 -16.92
CA GLN A 132 9.04 -2.90 -15.50
C GLN A 132 8.87 -1.38 -15.28
N ASP A 133 9.04 -0.51 -16.29
CA ASP A 133 8.75 0.94 -16.16
C ASP A 133 7.32 1.22 -15.68
N PHE A 134 6.38 0.31 -15.93
CA PHE A 134 5.01 0.38 -15.42
C PHE A 134 4.93 0.24 -13.89
N HIS A 135 5.88 -0.47 -13.26
CA HIS A 135 5.99 -0.57 -11.82
C HIS A 135 6.32 0.78 -11.17
N ASP A 136 7.25 1.56 -11.73
CA ASP A 136 7.58 2.89 -11.20
C ASP A 136 6.36 3.82 -11.27
N LEU A 137 5.66 3.83 -12.41
CA LEU A 137 4.44 4.61 -12.59
C LEU A 137 3.33 4.21 -11.60
N THR A 138 3.11 2.91 -11.39
CA THR A 138 2.10 2.42 -10.43
C THR A 138 2.51 2.72 -8.98
N GLY A 139 3.79 2.59 -8.64
CA GLY A 139 4.32 2.99 -7.34
C GLY A 139 4.12 4.48 -7.05
N GLN A 140 4.34 5.35 -8.05
CA GLN A 140 4.05 6.79 -7.94
C GLN A 140 2.56 7.08 -7.72
N VAL A 141 1.67 6.35 -8.42
CA VAL A 141 0.22 6.50 -8.24
C VAL A 141 -0.20 6.06 -6.85
N ILE A 142 0.27 4.90 -6.35
CA ILE A 142 -0.07 4.43 -5.00
C ILE A 142 0.41 5.44 -3.95
N LYS A 143 1.64 5.98 -4.08
CA LYS A 143 2.15 7.03 -3.18
C LYS A 143 1.23 8.25 -3.15
N LYS A 144 0.72 8.70 -4.30
CA LYS A 144 -0.23 9.82 -4.38
C LYS A 144 -1.56 9.50 -3.71
N VAL A 145 -2.09 8.28 -3.89
CA VAL A 145 -3.33 7.83 -3.24
C VAL A 145 -3.16 7.75 -1.72
N VAL A 146 -2.04 7.21 -1.23
CA VAL A 146 -1.69 7.16 0.19
C VAL A 146 -1.62 8.57 0.79
N ALA A 147 -0.95 9.50 0.12
CA ALA A 147 -0.86 10.89 0.57
C ALA A 147 -2.23 11.60 0.61
N LEU A 148 -3.07 11.36 -0.40
CA LEU A 148 -4.43 11.89 -0.46
C LEU A 148 -5.30 11.32 0.67
N ALA A 149 -5.22 10.01 0.91
CA ALA A 149 -5.94 9.36 2.01
C ALA A 149 -5.53 9.92 3.37
N GLY A 150 -4.23 10.15 3.61
CA GLY A 150 -3.75 10.78 4.84
C GLY A 150 -4.22 12.23 5.00
N THR A 151 -4.32 12.98 3.91
CA THR A 151 -4.87 14.35 3.93
C THR A 151 -6.37 14.33 4.27
N LEU A 152 -7.11 13.39 3.68
CA LEU A 152 -8.53 13.21 3.96
C LEU A 152 -8.76 12.80 5.43
N GLU A 153 -7.98 11.85 5.94
CA GLU A 153 -7.99 11.41 7.34
C GLU A 153 -7.84 12.60 8.30
N GLN A 154 -6.86 13.48 8.06
CA GLN A 154 -6.64 14.68 8.88
C GLN A 154 -7.82 15.65 8.84
N GLN A 155 -8.40 15.89 7.67
CA GLN A 155 -9.55 16.77 7.51
C GLN A 155 -10.78 16.22 8.23
N LEU A 156 -11.02 14.91 8.14
CA LEU A 156 -12.14 14.26 8.82
C LEU A 156 -11.96 14.25 10.34
N LEU A 157 -10.75 14.02 10.84
CA LEU A 157 -10.43 14.13 12.27
C LEU A 157 -10.64 15.55 12.80
N GLN A 158 -10.19 16.56 12.05
CA GLN A 158 -10.38 17.96 12.42
C GLN A 158 -11.88 18.32 12.48
N LEU A 159 -12.66 17.90 11.48
CA LEU A 159 -14.11 18.09 11.49
C LEU A 159 -14.76 17.40 12.71
N LEU A 160 -14.28 16.21 13.08
CA LEU A 160 -14.80 15.49 14.26
C LEU A 160 -14.50 16.22 15.57
N ILE A 161 -13.32 16.84 15.69
CA ILE A 161 -12.92 17.64 16.85
C ILE A 161 -13.74 18.93 16.94
N GLU A 162 -13.91 19.63 15.82
CA GLU A 162 -14.65 20.90 15.75
C GLU A 162 -16.16 20.71 15.98
N THR A 163 -16.70 19.54 15.64
CA THR A 163 -18.11 19.19 15.86
C THR A 163 -18.34 18.40 17.14
N ALA A 164 -17.31 18.09 17.92
CA ALA A 164 -17.47 17.42 19.20
C ALA A 164 -18.16 18.37 20.20
N PRO A 165 -19.17 17.91 20.97
CA PRO A 165 -19.76 18.71 22.04
C PRO A 165 -18.67 19.14 23.04
N PRO A 166 -18.73 20.37 23.60
CA PRO A 166 -17.85 20.75 24.69
C PRO A 166 -18.01 19.72 25.82
N ALA A 167 -16.92 19.03 26.15
CA ALA A 167 -16.92 17.85 26.99
C ALA A 167 -17.76 18.05 28.25
N ALA A 168 -18.82 17.25 28.40
CA ALA A 168 -19.28 16.89 29.73
C ALA A 168 -18.12 16.10 30.38
N PRO A 169 -17.80 16.32 31.67
CA PRO A 169 -16.70 15.64 32.33
C PRO A 169 -16.81 14.14 32.09
N ALA A 170 -15.69 13.52 31.71
CA ALA A 170 -15.60 12.08 31.52
C ALA A 170 -16.00 11.37 32.83
N GLU A 171 -17.26 10.96 32.91
CA GLU A 171 -17.66 9.95 33.87
C GLU A 171 -17.08 8.62 33.39
N ALA A 172 -16.08 8.16 34.13
CA ALA A 172 -15.69 6.77 34.15
C ALA A 172 -16.94 5.92 34.46
N SER A 173 -17.51 5.27 33.44
CA SER A 173 -18.47 4.20 33.65
C SER A 173 -18.49 3.24 32.47
N GLY A 174 -18.03 2.03 32.76
CA GLY A 174 -18.77 0.83 32.42
C GLY A 174 -18.69 0.38 30.97
N SER A 175 -17.86 -0.63 30.76
CA SER A 175 -18.13 -1.72 29.82
C SER A 175 -19.64 -1.98 29.70
N THR A 176 -20.24 -1.53 28.60
CA THR A 176 -21.55 -1.97 28.16
C THR A 176 -21.33 -2.66 26.83
N ALA A 177 -21.42 -3.99 26.88
CA ALA A 177 -21.43 -4.86 25.73
C ALA A 177 -22.60 -4.48 24.81
N SER A 178 -22.30 -3.75 23.74
CA SER A 178 -23.19 -3.60 22.60
C SER A 178 -23.11 -4.86 21.74
N ASN A 179 -24.13 -5.69 21.91
CA ASN A 179 -24.42 -6.87 21.10
C ASN A 179 -24.95 -6.40 19.73
N GLU A 180 -24.07 -6.06 18.80
CA GLU A 180 -24.40 -5.91 17.37
C GLU A 180 -23.82 -7.08 16.57
N PRO A 181 -24.50 -7.55 15.50
CA PRO A 181 -23.99 -8.63 14.68
C PRO A 181 -22.68 -8.18 14.01
N ARG A 182 -21.57 -8.80 14.43
CA ARG A 182 -20.25 -8.68 13.80
C ARG A 182 -20.43 -8.87 12.29
N ARG A 183 -20.30 -7.79 11.52
CA ARG A 183 -20.13 -7.88 10.07
C ARG A 183 -18.85 -8.68 9.81
N PRO A 184 -18.74 -9.41 8.68
CA PRO A 184 -17.56 -10.22 8.41
C PRO A 184 -16.37 -9.27 8.33
N GLU A 185 -15.49 -9.31 9.33
CA GLU A 185 -14.17 -8.71 9.25
C GLU A 185 -13.52 -9.33 8.01
N LEU A 186 -13.31 -8.51 6.98
CA LEU A 186 -12.58 -8.93 5.80
C LEU A 186 -11.16 -9.25 6.25
N SER A 187 -10.88 -10.55 6.44
CA SER A 187 -9.61 -11.09 6.88
C SER A 187 -8.52 -10.76 5.85
N GLY A 188 -7.94 -9.58 6.00
CA GLY A 188 -6.73 -9.18 5.31
C GLY A 188 -5.49 -9.69 6.06
N PRO A 189 -4.34 -9.76 5.36
CA PRO A 189 -3.08 -10.15 5.99
C PRO A 189 -2.76 -9.23 7.18
N VAL A 190 -2.40 -9.84 8.31
CA VAL A 190 -2.18 -9.13 9.58
C VAL A 190 -0.92 -8.27 9.48
N VAL A 191 -1.08 -6.96 9.61
CA VAL A 191 0.00 -5.96 9.47
C VAL A 191 0.76 -5.73 10.79
N ASN A 192 0.25 -6.24 11.93
CA ASN A 192 0.90 -6.16 13.23
C ASN A 192 0.86 -7.51 13.99
N PRO A 193 1.98 -8.24 14.09
CA PRO A 193 2.02 -9.55 14.74
C PRO A 193 2.21 -9.51 16.26
N GLU A 194 2.50 -8.35 16.85
CA GLU A 194 2.73 -8.25 18.30
C GLU A 194 1.42 -8.47 19.07
N GLY A 195 1.34 -9.60 19.78
CA GLY A 195 0.23 -9.95 20.69
C GLY A 195 -0.87 -10.84 20.11
N ARG A 196 -0.75 -11.32 18.86
CA ARG A 196 -1.72 -12.22 18.22
C ARG A 196 -1.14 -13.61 17.94
N THR A 197 -1.80 -14.65 18.44
CA THR A 197 -1.39 -16.06 18.27
C THR A 197 -1.88 -16.70 16.97
N ASP A 198 -2.62 -15.97 16.15
CA ASP A 198 -3.26 -16.46 14.92
C ASP A 198 -2.56 -15.98 13.63
N VAL A 199 -1.34 -15.47 13.76
CA VAL A 199 -0.51 -15.07 12.61
C VAL A 199 0.33 -16.24 12.13
N VAL A 200 0.05 -16.67 10.91
CA VAL A 200 0.79 -17.71 10.20
C VAL A 200 2.01 -17.06 9.55
N THR A 201 3.22 -17.43 9.96
CA THR A 201 4.48 -16.80 9.50
C THR A 201 5.32 -17.72 8.62
N SER A 202 4.89 -18.96 8.38
CA SER A 202 5.61 -19.92 7.55
C SER A 202 4.66 -20.81 6.73
N GLN A 203 5.14 -21.29 5.58
CA GLN A 203 4.38 -22.15 4.67
C GLN A 203 3.89 -23.45 5.34
N ALA A 204 4.68 -24.02 6.24
CA ALA A 204 4.28 -25.20 7.01
C ALA A 204 3.02 -24.94 7.87
N GLN A 205 2.92 -23.75 8.47
CA GLN A 205 1.75 -23.38 9.26
C GLN A 205 0.53 -23.04 8.38
N VAL A 206 0.75 -22.66 7.11
CA VAL A 206 -0.33 -22.53 6.12
C VAL A 206 -0.90 -23.91 5.79
N ASP A 207 -0.03 -24.90 5.57
CA ASP A 207 -0.45 -26.25 5.23
C ASP A 207 -1.19 -26.93 6.40
N ASP A 208 -0.73 -26.74 7.65
CA ASP A 208 -1.42 -27.22 8.85
C ASP A 208 -2.81 -26.56 9.04
N LEU A 209 -2.92 -25.26 8.71
CA LEU A 209 -4.19 -24.55 8.79
C LEU A 209 -5.18 -25.06 7.72
N LEU A 210 -4.71 -25.32 6.50
CA LEU A 210 -5.53 -25.89 5.43
C LEU A 210 -6.02 -27.31 5.77
N ALA A 211 -5.15 -28.14 6.34
CA ALA A 211 -5.50 -29.47 6.83
C ALA A 211 -6.57 -29.42 7.93
N SER A 212 -6.50 -28.43 8.84
CA SER A 212 -7.50 -28.24 9.90
C SER A 212 -8.89 -27.81 9.40
N LEU A 213 -8.93 -27.20 8.20
CA LEU A 213 -10.15 -26.77 7.52
C LEU A 213 -10.70 -27.84 6.54
N GLY A 214 -10.03 -28.99 6.44
CA GLY A 214 -10.47 -30.12 5.63
C GLY A 214 -10.09 -30.03 4.14
N PHE A 215 -9.07 -29.26 3.80
CA PHE A 215 -8.42 -29.23 2.48
C PHE A 215 -7.11 -30.02 2.47
#